data_AF-A0A433DFX8-F1
#
_entry.id   AF-A0A433DFX8-F1
#
_cell.length_a   1.000
_cell.length_b   1.000
_cell.length_c   1.000
_cell.angle_alpha   90.00
_cell.angle_beta   90.00
_cell.angle_gamma   90.00
#
_symmetry.space_group_name_H-M   'P 1'
#
loop_
_entity.id
_entity.type
_entity.pdbx_description
1 polymer ?
#
loop_
_entity_poly.entity_id
_entity_poly.type
_entity_poly.pdbx_seq_one_letter_code
_entity_poly.pdbx_strand_id
1 'polypeptide(L)'
;MSAGGEVRVDQAHRGYTVTTDDAGQNSYNPLYMKYTADDDGYYSGQNGYGYQSLEAFVDVCRDVNAGRRTVAEVDKNSGNPTIRNTTITTAILEAGRISLDKEGKRVGLFQNGHGEWRLEILS
;
A
#
# COMPACT_ATOMS: atom_id res chain seq x y z
N MET A 1 4.61 -15.40 -11.98
CA MET A 1 3.59 -16.35 -12.48
C MET A 1 2.93 -16.98 -11.27
N SER A 2 1.65 -16.70 -11.01
CA SER A 2 0.89 -17.36 -9.94
C SER A 2 -0.45 -17.86 -10.49
N ALA A 3 -0.91 -19.00 -10.00
CA ALA A 3 -1.91 -19.87 -10.62
C ALA A 3 -3.38 -19.41 -10.45
N GLY A 4 -3.70 -18.16 -10.79
CA GLY A 4 -5.07 -17.62 -10.77
C GLY A 4 -5.22 -16.16 -11.21
N GLY A 5 -4.18 -15.60 -11.83
CA GLY A 5 -4.19 -14.21 -12.30
C GLY A 5 -2.82 -13.66 -12.66
N GLU A 6 -2.82 -12.51 -13.34
CA GLU A 6 -1.64 -11.78 -13.79
C GLU A 6 -1.66 -10.35 -13.27
N VAL A 7 -0.51 -9.84 -12.80
CA VAL A 7 -0.30 -8.43 -12.50
C VAL A 7 0.70 -7.86 -13.50
N ARG A 8 0.27 -6.85 -14.28
CA ARG A 8 1.14 -6.10 -15.20
C ARG A 8 1.35 -4.69 -14.67
N VAL A 9 2.59 -4.29 -14.46
CA VAL A 9 2.94 -2.94 -14.02
C VAL A 9 3.34 -2.11 -15.23
N ASP A 10 2.72 -0.94 -15.41
CA ASP A 10 3.03 0.00 -16.48
C ASP A 10 3.39 1.36 -15.88
N GLN A 11 4.66 1.74 -16.03
CA GLN A 11 5.19 3.01 -15.56
C GLN A 11 4.69 4.21 -16.38
N ALA A 12 4.33 4.03 -17.66
CA ALA A 12 3.82 5.12 -18.50
C ALA A 12 2.45 5.63 -18.00
N HIS A 13 1.61 4.70 -17.54
CA HIS A 13 0.33 5.02 -16.92
C HIS A 13 0.44 5.20 -15.40
N ARG A 14 1.65 5.07 -14.84
CA ARG A 14 1.93 5.02 -13.40
C ARG A 14 0.91 4.13 -12.70
N GLY A 15 0.74 2.87 -13.14
CA GLY A 15 -0.31 1.96 -12.65
C GLY A 15 0.02 0.49 -12.82
N TYR A 16 -0.86 -0.36 -12.34
CA TYR A 16 -0.81 -1.80 -12.56
C TYR A 16 -2.19 -2.36 -12.87
N THR A 17 -2.23 -3.29 -13.82
CA THR A 17 -3.43 -4.05 -14.17
C THR A 17 -3.37 -5.38 -13.46
N VAL A 18 -4.44 -5.75 -12.77
CA VAL A 18 -4.62 -7.10 -12.21
C VAL A 18 -5.71 -7.79 -12.99
N THR A 19 -5.40 -8.93 -13.56
CA THR A 19 -6.38 -9.81 -14.17
C THR A 19 -6.49 -11.05 -13.30
N THR A 20 -7.71 -11.40 -12.90
CA THR A 20 -8.00 -12.65 -12.17
C THR A 20 -9.12 -13.38 -12.87
N ASP A 21 -9.16 -14.70 -12.72
CA ASP A 21 -10.21 -15.52 -13.34
C ASP A 21 -11.61 -15.17 -12.81
N ASP A 22 -11.73 -14.77 -11.54
CA ASP A 22 -13.02 -14.47 -10.89
C ASP A 22 -13.52 -13.03 -11.11
N ALA A 23 -12.61 -12.04 -11.14
CA ALA A 23 -12.96 -10.61 -11.16
C ALA A 23 -12.60 -9.89 -12.47
N GLY A 24 -12.15 -10.62 -13.49
CA GLY A 24 -11.72 -10.04 -14.77
C GLY A 24 -10.53 -9.09 -14.63
N GLN A 25 -10.44 -8.11 -15.53
CA GLN A 25 -9.35 -7.14 -15.58
C GLN A 25 -9.69 -5.87 -14.79
N ASN A 26 -8.90 -5.56 -13.77
CA ASN A 26 -8.99 -4.35 -12.97
C ASN A 26 -7.72 -3.50 -13.16
N SER A 27 -7.91 -2.19 -13.36
CA SER A 27 -6.80 -1.23 -13.47
C SER A 27 -6.66 -0.46 -12.17
N TYR A 28 -5.53 -0.64 -11.50
CA TYR A 28 -5.18 0.08 -10.28
C TYR A 28 -4.12 1.13 -10.60
N ASN A 29 -4.38 2.37 -10.20
CA ASN A 29 -3.46 3.46 -10.43
C ASN A 29 -3.11 4.12 -9.09
N PRO A 30 -1.84 4.33 -8.71
CA PRO A 30 -1.43 5.17 -7.57
C PRO A 30 -1.83 6.65 -7.69
N LEU A 31 -2.20 7.14 -8.86
CA LEU A 31 -2.92 8.42 -9.02
C LEU A 31 -4.40 8.30 -8.65
N TYR A 32 -4.87 7.07 -8.37
CA TYR A 32 -6.26 6.67 -8.12
C TYR A 32 -7.24 7.13 -9.21
N MET A 33 -6.73 7.62 -10.34
CA MET A 33 -7.51 8.01 -11.50
C MET A 33 -7.94 6.75 -12.24
N LYS A 34 -9.25 6.54 -12.31
CA LYS A 34 -9.85 5.59 -13.24
C LYS A 34 -9.84 6.21 -14.64
N TYR A 35 -8.81 5.87 -15.42
CA TYR A 35 -8.70 6.27 -16.84
C TYR A 35 -9.58 5.43 -17.76
N THR A 36 -10.11 4.31 -17.26
CA THR A 36 -11.12 3.51 -17.96
C THR A 36 -12.50 4.13 -17.76
N ALA A 37 -13.35 3.99 -18.76
CA ALA A 37 -14.73 4.43 -18.66
C ALA A 37 -15.47 3.68 -17.53
N ASP A 38 -16.52 4.28 -16.99
CA ASP A 38 -17.50 3.56 -16.18
C ASP A 38 -18.38 2.66 -17.06
N ASP A 39 -19.29 1.92 -16.41
CA ASP A 39 -20.16 0.94 -17.08
C ASP A 39 -21.11 1.61 -18.09
N ASP A 40 -21.30 2.93 -18.00
CA ASP A 40 -22.08 3.76 -18.91
C ASP A 40 -21.22 4.46 -19.98
N GLY A 41 -19.90 4.23 -19.98
CA GLY A 41 -18.96 4.78 -20.97
C GLY A 41 -18.43 6.18 -20.65
N TYR A 42 -18.68 6.72 -19.45
CA TYR A 42 -18.22 8.04 -19.03
C TYR A 42 -16.88 8.02 -18.28
N TYR A 43 -16.19 9.16 -18.29
CA TYR A 43 -14.93 9.34 -17.57
C TYR A 43 -15.17 9.43 -16.05
N SER A 44 -14.57 8.52 -15.29
CA SER A 44 -14.73 8.42 -13.83
C SER A 44 -13.45 8.80 -13.04
N GLY A 45 -12.51 9.50 -13.68
CA GLY A 45 -11.16 9.68 -13.15
C GLY A 45 -11.01 10.66 -11.96
N GLN A 46 -12.05 11.43 -11.60
CA GLN A 46 -11.97 12.42 -10.52
C GLN A 46 -12.19 11.84 -9.12
N ASN A 47 -12.73 10.63 -9.00
CA ASN A 47 -13.00 9.99 -7.71
C ASN A 47 -11.72 9.55 -6.97
N GLY A 48 -10.56 9.62 -7.62
CA GLY A 48 -9.30 9.14 -7.08
C GLY A 48 -8.50 10.09 -6.21
N TYR A 49 -8.82 11.38 -6.20
CA TYR A 49 -7.94 12.32 -5.52
C TYR A 49 -7.90 11.99 -4.02
N GLY A 50 -6.72 12.05 -3.38
CA GLY A 50 -6.47 11.55 -2.01
C GLY A 50 -7.33 12.17 -0.89
N TYR A 51 -8.32 13.00 -1.23
CA TYR A 51 -9.36 13.46 -0.32
C TYR A 51 -10.13 12.29 0.32
N GLN A 52 -10.37 11.18 -0.39
CA GLN A 52 -11.03 10.01 0.20
C GLN A 52 -10.20 9.40 1.34
N SER A 53 -8.88 9.31 1.17
CA SER A 53 -7.97 8.86 2.23
C SER A 53 -7.92 9.83 3.41
N LEU A 54 -8.03 11.14 3.15
CA LEU A 54 -8.10 12.16 4.19
C LEU A 54 -9.43 12.10 4.96
N GLU A 55 -10.54 11.94 4.26
CA GLU A 55 -11.88 11.77 4.84
C GLU A 55 -11.92 10.52 5.73
N ALA A 56 -11.46 9.38 5.19
CA ALA A 56 -11.37 8.13 5.95
C ALA A 56 -10.49 8.27 7.21
N PHE A 57 -9.37 8.99 7.11
CA PHE A 57 -8.52 9.28 8.26
C PHE A 57 -9.26 10.12 9.33
N VAL A 58 -9.94 11.20 8.91
CA VAL A 58 -10.70 12.07 9.83
C VAL A 58 -11.83 11.30 10.51
N ASP A 59 -12.56 10.45 9.77
CA ASP A 59 -13.63 9.61 10.32
C ASP A 59 -13.10 8.62 11.37
N VAL A 60 -11.97 7.97 11.10
CA VAL A 60 -11.31 7.07 12.05
C VAL A 60 -10.88 7.83 13.31
N CYS A 61 -10.29 9.03 13.17
CA CYS A 61 -9.91 9.87 14.31
C CYS A 61 -11.13 10.26 15.15
N ARG A 62 -12.25 10.61 14.50
CA ARG A 62 -13.50 10.95 15.20
C ARG A 62 -14.04 9.77 15.99
N ASP A 63 -14.01 8.57 15.42
CA ASP A 63 -14.48 7.35 16.09
C ASP A 63 -13.61 6.96 17.28
N VAL A 64 -12.29 7.10 17.16
CA VAL A 64 -11.35 6.86 18.26
C VAL A 64 -11.57 7.88 19.38
N ASN A 65 -11.67 9.17 19.05
CA ASN A 65 -11.90 10.22 20.05
C ASN A 65 -13.24 10.09 20.76
N ALA A 66 -14.26 9.55 20.09
CA ALA A 66 -15.57 9.28 20.68
C ALA A 66 -15.66 7.94 21.42
N GLY A 67 -14.58 7.16 21.49
CA GLY A 67 -14.55 5.85 22.15
C GLY A 67 -15.33 4.75 21.41
N ARG A 68 -15.71 4.97 20.14
CA ARG A 68 -16.41 3.97 19.30
C ARG A 68 -15.48 2.92 18.70
N ARG A 69 -14.17 3.22 18.65
CA ARG A 69 -13.12 2.33 18.17
C ARG A 69 -11.83 2.57 18.94
N THR A 70 -11.01 1.56 19.12
CA THR A 70 -9.69 1.67 19.73
C THR A 70 -8.60 1.76 18.66
N VAL A 71 -7.45 2.36 19.01
CA VAL A 71 -6.28 2.42 18.11
C VAL A 71 -5.82 1.02 17.70
N ALA A 72 -5.89 0.04 18.61
CA ALA A 72 -5.50 -1.34 18.33
C ALA A 72 -6.43 -2.02 17.30
N GLU A 73 -7.73 -1.69 17.30
CA GLU A 73 -8.67 -2.19 16.29
C GLU A 73 -8.44 -1.54 14.92
N VAL A 74 -8.09 -0.25 14.90
CA VAL A 74 -7.71 0.44 13.65
C VAL A 74 -6.46 -0.21 13.05
N ASP A 75 -5.45 -0.47 13.87
CA ASP A 75 -4.16 -1.01 13.45
C ASP A 75 -4.23 -2.44 12.89
N LYS A 76 -5.16 -3.25 13.40
CA LYS A 76 -5.44 -4.60 12.87
C LYS A 76 -6.16 -4.57 11.52
N ASN A 77 -6.79 -3.46 11.16
CA ASN A 77 -7.67 -3.38 10.00
C ASN A 77 -6.91 -2.82 8.79
N SER A 78 -6.64 -3.68 7.80
CA SER A 78 -5.72 -3.44 6.68
C SER A 78 -6.08 -2.25 5.76
N GLY A 79 -7.25 -1.64 5.92
CA GLY A 79 -7.69 -0.50 5.14
C GLY A 79 -7.15 0.86 5.59
N ASN A 80 -6.61 0.97 6.81
CA ASN A 80 -6.10 2.24 7.34
C ASN A 80 -4.57 2.21 7.50
N PRO A 81 -3.81 3.08 6.81
CA PRO A 81 -2.38 3.17 7.04
C PRO A 81 -2.11 3.79 8.42
N THR A 82 -1.56 3.00 9.33
CA THR A 82 -1.08 3.45 10.64
C THR A 82 0.43 3.62 10.59
N ILE A 83 1.00 4.39 11.51
CA ILE A 83 2.46 4.50 11.60
C ILE A 83 3.09 3.11 11.82
N ARG A 84 2.44 2.23 12.61
CA ARG A 84 2.98 0.89 12.87
C ARG A 84 3.01 0.05 11.61
N ASN A 85 1.93 0.01 10.83
CA ASN A 85 1.89 -0.81 9.62
C ASN A 85 2.75 -0.27 8.48
N THR A 86 3.12 1.01 8.50
CA THR A 86 4.05 1.59 7.52
C THR A 86 5.52 1.39 7.85
N THR A 87 5.87 1.02 9.10
CA THR A 87 7.27 0.83 9.52
C THR A 87 8.05 -0.19 8.68
N ILE A 88 7.40 -1.27 8.24
CA ILE A 88 8.04 -2.29 7.39
C ILE A 88 8.40 -1.72 6.02
N THR A 89 7.55 -0.89 5.43
CA THR A 89 7.84 -0.22 4.15
C THR A 89 9.05 0.69 4.31
N THR A 90 9.11 1.46 5.41
CA THR A 90 10.28 2.29 5.74
C THR A 90 11.54 1.44 5.91
N ALA A 91 11.46 0.30 6.60
CA ALA A 91 12.59 -0.60 6.80
C ALA A 91 13.08 -1.19 5.47
N ILE A 92 12.19 -1.54 4.54
CA ILE A 92 12.55 -2.01 3.19
C ILE A 92 13.28 -0.92 2.40
N LEU A 93 12.78 0.33 2.44
CA LEU A 93 13.42 1.46 1.75
C LEU A 93 14.82 1.72 2.29
N GLU A 94 14.98 1.70 3.61
CA GLU A 94 16.28 1.87 4.27
C GLU A 94 17.24 0.71 3.94
N ALA A 95 16.76 -0.53 3.96
CA ALA A 95 17.55 -1.69 3.56
C ALA A 95 18.01 -1.60 2.10
N GLY A 96 17.16 -1.09 1.21
CA GLY A 96 17.51 -0.79 -0.18
C GLY A 96 18.62 0.26 -0.28
N ARG A 97 18.53 1.35 0.49
CA ARG A 97 19.57 2.38 0.56
C ARG A 97 20.90 1.81 1.05
N ILE A 98 20.89 1.09 2.17
CA ILE A 98 22.09 0.43 2.73
C ILE A 98 22.70 -0.53 1.71
N SER A 99 21.89 -1.32 1.01
CA SER A 99 22.38 -2.24 -0.03
C SER A 99 23.11 -1.51 -1.14
N LEU A 100 22.55 -0.40 -1.63
CA LEU A 100 23.18 0.44 -2.66
C LEU A 100 24.49 1.05 -2.16
N ASP A 101 24.52 1.54 -0.92
CA ASP A 101 25.75 2.07 -0.29
C ASP A 101 26.83 1.03 -0.04
N LYS A 102 26.47 -0.26 -0.10
CA LYS A 102 27.35 -1.40 0.15
C LYS A 102 27.49 -2.28 -1.10
N GLU A 103 27.43 -1.69 -2.28
CA GLU A 103 27.71 -2.36 -3.56
C GLU A 103 26.80 -3.57 -3.82
N GLY A 104 25.52 -3.47 -3.46
CA GLY A 104 24.53 -4.52 -3.69
C GLY A 104 24.58 -5.67 -2.69
N LYS A 105 25.24 -5.49 -1.53
CA LYS A 105 25.20 -6.48 -0.45
C LYS A 105 23.77 -6.70 0.05
N ARG A 106 23.48 -7.93 0.45
CA ARG A 106 22.18 -8.31 1.01
C ARG A 106 22.03 -7.68 2.40
N VAL A 107 20.84 -7.14 2.68
CA VAL A 107 20.48 -6.57 3.98
C VAL A 107 19.30 -7.37 4.54
N GLY A 108 19.49 -7.98 5.71
CA GLY A 108 18.46 -8.70 6.44
C GLY A 108 17.57 -7.74 7.22
N LEU A 109 16.28 -8.05 7.27
CA LEU A 109 15.25 -7.34 8.04
C LEU A 109 14.77 -8.25 9.17
N PHE A 110 14.97 -7.82 10.41
CA PHE A 110 14.58 -8.58 11.60
C PHE A 110 13.61 -7.76 12.44
N GLN A 111 12.41 -8.29 12.68
CA GLN A 111 11.44 -7.65 13.57
C GLN A 111 11.56 -8.22 14.98
N ASN A 112 11.59 -7.35 15.98
CA ASN A 112 11.44 -7.80 17.37
C ASN A 112 9.95 -7.96 17.75
N GLY A 113 9.68 -8.53 18.92
CA GLY A 113 8.31 -8.71 19.42
C GLY A 113 7.53 -7.42 19.70
N HIS A 114 8.19 -6.25 19.64
CA HIS A 114 7.57 -4.94 19.84
C HIS A 114 7.24 -4.23 18.52
N GLY A 115 7.57 -4.84 17.38
CA GLY A 115 7.32 -4.32 16.04
C GLY A 115 8.42 -3.40 15.50
N GLU A 116 9.57 -3.34 16.16
CA GLU A 116 10.72 -2.56 15.69
C GLU A 116 11.57 -3.40 14.73
N TRP A 117 12.09 -2.75 13.69
CA TRP A 117 12.88 -3.37 12.65
C TRP A 117 14.37 -3.09 12.84
N ARG A 118 15.17 -4.15 12.84
CA ARG A 118 16.64 -4.12 12.83
C ARG A 118 17.15 -4.56 11.46
N LEU A 119 18.09 -3.79 10.93
CA LEU A 119 18.68 -4.01 9.61
C LEU A 119 20.14 -4.44 9.78
N GLU A 120 20.54 -5.50 9.07
CA GLU A 120 21.91 -6.02 9.15
C GLU A 120 22.45 -6.41 7.78
N ILE A 121 23.70 -6.08 7.50
CA ILE A 121 24.37 -6.55 6.29
C ILE A 121 24.69 -8.04 6.48
N LEU A 122 24.21 -8.86 5.55
CA LEU A 122 24.49 -10.28 5.55
C LEU A 122 25.87 -10.51 4.92
N SER A 123 26.67 -11.37 5.57
CA SER A 123 28.00 -11.79 5.10
C SER A 123 27.94 -12.65 3.85
#